data_AF-A0A0F9P9P0-F1
#
_entry.id   AF-A0A0F9P9P0-F1
#
_cell.length_a   1.000
_cell.length_b   1.000
_cell.length_c   1.000
_cell.angle_alpha   90.00
_cell.angle_beta   90.00
_cell.angle_gamma   90.00
#
_symmetry.space_group_name_H-M   'P 1'
#
loop_
_entity.id
_entity.type
_entity.pdbx_description
1 polymer ?
#
loop_
_entity_poly.entity_id
_entity_poly.type
_entity_poly.pdbx_seq_one_letter_code
_entity_poly.pdbx_strand_id
1 'polypeptide(L)'
;MAGENSAIWRASITGQGAENLAPADEIILFNPTAEGGNDSLMFSTEVFYRNSIPENPKVAGPINEVQDMGLDGIDVQLTAKQLNSSNASPGSVMDILRKWLIEEKTLPDFAKGRFGLRLDDIPIFNVSPQGSPNTPEFGYVFANARFTRPQDWKNKADVILTFRFSGDPTGLGT
;
A
#
# COMPACT_ATOMS: atom_id res chain seq x y z
N MET A 1 -22.46 -2.98 -8.76
CA MET A 1 -21.56 -2.55 -7.67
C MET A 1 -21.15 -1.13 -8.02
N ALA A 2 -21.78 -0.15 -7.40
CA ALA A 2 -21.59 1.28 -7.69
C ALA A 2 -21.46 2.00 -6.35
N GLY A 3 -20.28 2.55 -6.06
CA GLY A 3 -20.02 3.31 -4.83
C GLY A 3 -18.71 3.00 -4.09
N GLU A 4 -17.87 2.08 -4.55
CA GLU A 4 -16.60 1.72 -3.90
C GLU A 4 -15.43 1.96 -4.87
N ASN A 5 -14.82 3.14 -4.78
CA ASN A 5 -13.95 3.68 -5.84
C ASN A 5 -12.47 3.34 -5.66
N SER A 6 -12.04 2.72 -4.57
CA SER A 6 -10.63 2.34 -4.39
C SER A 6 -10.51 1.25 -3.32
N ALA A 7 -9.49 0.42 -3.41
CA ALA A 7 -9.28 -0.70 -2.51
C ALA A 7 -7.80 -1.00 -2.31
N ILE A 8 -7.46 -1.54 -1.14
CA ILE A 8 -6.20 -2.24 -0.91
C ILE A 8 -6.50 -3.64 -0.41
N TRP A 9 -5.78 -4.63 -0.90
CA TRP A 9 -5.99 -6.00 -0.49
C TRP A 9 -4.68 -6.76 -0.37
N ARG A 10 -4.76 -7.90 0.30
CA ARG A 10 -3.66 -8.83 0.47
C ARG A 10 -3.99 -10.14 -0.24
N ALA A 11 -3.13 -10.53 -1.18
CA ALA A 11 -3.24 -11.82 -1.83
C ALA A 11 -3.03 -12.96 -0.82
N SER A 12 -4.03 -13.83 -0.70
CA SER A 12 -4.06 -14.94 0.26
C SER A 12 -4.06 -16.33 -0.40
N ILE A 13 -4.38 -16.41 -1.70
CA ILE A 13 -4.42 -17.65 -2.47
C ILE A 13 -3.16 -17.76 -3.32
N THR A 14 -2.52 -18.93 -3.30
CA THR A 14 -1.40 -19.28 -4.16
C THR A 14 -1.73 -19.05 -5.64
N GLY A 15 -0.92 -18.23 -6.32
CA GLY A 15 -0.90 -18.08 -7.78
C GLY A 15 -1.83 -17.04 -8.41
N GLN A 16 -2.75 -16.39 -7.68
CA GLN A 16 -3.60 -15.33 -8.24
C GLN A 16 -3.86 -14.20 -7.24
N GLY A 17 -3.36 -12.99 -7.54
CA GLY A 17 -3.45 -11.82 -6.67
C GLY A 17 -4.62 -10.87 -6.98
N ALA A 18 -5.62 -11.30 -7.75
CA ALA A 18 -6.74 -10.45 -8.14
C ALA A 18 -7.65 -10.09 -6.94
N GLU A 19 -8.17 -8.85 -6.92
CA GLU A 19 -9.02 -8.32 -5.83
C GLU A 19 -10.25 -9.22 -5.57
N ASN A 20 -10.91 -9.69 -6.63
CA ASN A 20 -12.13 -10.50 -6.53
C ASN A 20 -11.94 -11.91 -5.94
N LEU A 21 -10.68 -12.34 -5.78
CA LEU A 21 -10.32 -13.63 -5.20
C LEU A 21 -9.80 -13.48 -3.76
N ALA A 22 -9.54 -12.25 -3.30
CA ALA A 22 -9.18 -12.01 -1.92
C ALA A 22 -10.42 -12.18 -1.01
N PRO A 23 -10.30 -12.87 0.13
CA PRO A 23 -11.39 -13.00 1.08
C PRO A 23 -11.68 -11.65 1.73
N ALA A 24 -12.91 -11.46 2.21
CA ALA A 24 -13.39 -10.15 2.70
C ALA A 24 -12.61 -9.62 3.92
N ASP A 25 -11.91 -10.47 4.67
CA ASP A 25 -11.04 -10.09 5.78
C ASP A 25 -9.62 -9.69 5.34
N GLU A 26 -9.37 -9.67 4.03
CA GLU A 26 -8.11 -9.28 3.40
C GLU A 26 -8.27 -8.11 2.44
N ILE A 27 -9.40 -7.41 2.50
CA ILE A 27 -9.69 -6.24 1.67
C ILE A 27 -10.06 -5.07 2.58
N ILE A 28 -9.46 -3.92 2.32
CA ILE A 28 -9.87 -2.63 2.89
C ILE A 28 -10.33 -1.76 1.72
N LEU A 29 -11.60 -1.39 1.76
CA LEU A 29 -12.23 -0.51 0.77
C LEU A 29 -12.07 0.95 1.21
N PHE A 30 -11.88 1.84 0.24
CA PHE A 30 -11.74 3.28 0.45
C PHE A 30 -12.95 4.03 -0.12
N ASN A 31 -13.29 5.15 0.53
CA ASN A 31 -14.35 6.06 0.11
C ASN A 31 -15.71 5.38 -0.18
N PRO A 32 -16.27 4.59 0.76
CA PRO A 32 -17.53 3.86 0.51
C PRO A 32 -18.77 4.77 0.45
N THR A 33 -18.71 6.00 0.97
CA THR A 33 -19.80 6.99 0.99
C THR A 33 -19.27 8.44 1.12
N ALA A 34 -20.09 9.43 0.78
CA ALA A 34 -19.79 10.86 0.99
C ALA A 34 -19.61 11.22 2.48
N GLU A 35 -18.81 12.26 2.77
CA GLU A 35 -18.51 12.76 4.13
C GLU A 35 -19.77 12.94 4.98
N GLY A 36 -19.84 12.25 6.14
CA GLY A 36 -20.86 12.54 7.17
C GLY A 36 -21.45 11.34 7.93
N GLY A 37 -21.10 10.10 7.58
CA GLY A 37 -21.49 8.90 8.33
C GLY A 37 -20.53 8.60 9.49
N ASN A 38 -21.03 7.96 10.55
CA ASN A 38 -20.20 7.53 11.71
C ASN A 38 -19.05 6.55 11.34
N ASP A 39 -19.11 5.99 10.12
CA ASP A 39 -18.15 5.07 9.51
C ASP A 39 -17.50 5.63 8.22
N SER A 40 -17.60 6.94 7.96
CA SER A 40 -16.96 7.58 6.80
C SER A 40 -15.45 7.65 6.99
N LEU A 41 -14.76 6.61 6.52
CA LEU A 41 -13.32 6.53 6.45
C LEU A 41 -12.84 7.17 5.14
N MET A 42 -12.21 8.33 5.25
CA MET A 42 -11.56 8.97 4.13
C MET A 42 -10.09 8.61 4.11
N PHE A 43 -9.65 8.10 2.96
CA PHE A 43 -8.25 7.84 2.68
C PHE A 43 -7.72 8.94 1.78
N SER A 44 -6.68 9.64 2.24
CA SER A 44 -5.84 10.48 1.40
C SER A 44 -4.68 9.64 0.90
N THR A 45 -4.52 9.58 -0.42
CA THR A 45 -3.44 8.83 -1.06
C THR A 45 -2.36 9.79 -1.53
N GLU A 46 -1.13 9.55 -1.10
CA GLU A 46 0.08 10.24 -1.55
C GLU A 46 1.00 9.22 -2.20
N VAL A 47 1.59 9.55 -3.35
CA VAL A 47 2.55 8.69 -4.03
C VAL A 47 3.86 9.42 -4.19
N PHE A 48 4.94 8.80 -3.70
CA PHE A 48 6.28 9.36 -3.67
C PHE A 48 7.22 8.53 -4.55
N TYR A 49 7.83 9.20 -5.53
CA TYR A 49 8.92 8.63 -6.33
C TYR A 49 10.26 9.01 -5.72
N ARG A 50 11.11 8.01 -5.47
CA ARG A 50 12.48 8.21 -5.01
C ARG A 50 13.43 7.93 -6.17
N ASN A 51 14.26 8.90 -6.52
CA ASN A 51 15.37 8.72 -7.47
C ASN A 51 16.68 8.60 -6.69
N SER A 52 17.54 7.65 -7.03
CA SER A 52 18.84 7.53 -6.38
C SER A 52 19.86 8.40 -7.11
N ILE A 53 20.42 9.37 -6.39
CA ILE A 53 21.44 10.27 -6.92
C ILE A 53 22.68 10.18 -6.02
N PRO A 54 23.54 9.17 -6.21
CA PRO A 54 24.81 9.13 -5.49
C PRO A 54 25.79 10.16 -6.02
N GLU A 55 26.57 10.73 -5.10
CA GLU A 55 27.71 11.57 -5.41
C GLU A 55 28.99 10.74 -5.32
N ASN A 56 29.76 10.68 -6.40
CA ASN A 56 31.05 10.00 -6.36
C ASN A 56 32.16 11.03 -6.10
N PRO A 57 32.97 10.88 -5.03
CA PRO A 57 34.06 11.81 -4.75
C PRO A 57 35.12 11.74 -5.85
N LYS A 58 35.39 12.87 -6.49
CA LYS A 58 36.44 12.97 -7.51
C LYS A 58 37.80 13.03 -6.83
N VAL A 59 38.78 12.24 -7.29
CA VAL A 59 40.14 12.19 -6.72
C VAL A 59 40.91 13.50 -6.92
N ALA A 60 40.54 14.35 -7.88
CA ALA A 60 41.07 15.71 -8.05
C ALA A 60 40.15 16.60 -8.90
N GLY A 61 39.43 17.54 -8.28
CA GLY A 61 38.63 18.57 -8.97
C GLY A 61 37.58 19.23 -8.06
N PRO A 62 37.10 20.46 -8.36
CA PRO A 62 36.24 21.22 -7.45
C PRO A 62 34.75 20.80 -7.44
N ILE A 63 34.34 19.74 -8.14
CA ILE A 63 32.93 19.30 -8.19
C ILE A 63 32.85 17.76 -8.28
N ASN A 64 32.05 17.14 -7.40
CA ASN A 64 31.73 15.70 -7.44
C ASN A 64 30.87 15.39 -8.68
N GLU A 65 31.12 14.25 -9.32
CA GLU A 65 30.25 13.80 -10.40
C GLU A 65 28.97 13.23 -9.80
N VAL A 66 27.87 13.92 -10.05
CA VAL A 66 26.52 13.47 -9.72
C VAL A 66 26.13 12.43 -10.77
N GLN A 67 25.88 11.19 -10.35
CA GLN A 67 25.45 10.12 -11.25
C GLN A 67 23.95 9.86 -11.05
N ASP A 68 23.19 9.85 -12.14
CA ASP A 68 21.79 9.43 -12.12
C ASP A 68 21.73 7.91 -12.20
N MET A 69 21.35 7.26 -11.09
CA MET A 69 21.23 5.81 -11.02
C MET A 69 19.81 5.32 -11.28
N GLY A 70 18.89 6.23 -11.63
CA GLY A 70 17.50 5.93 -11.89
C GLY A 70 16.68 5.68 -10.62
N LEU A 71 15.49 5.11 -10.84
CA LEU A 71 14.44 4.99 -9.83
C LEU A 71 14.86 4.08 -8.67
N ASP A 72 14.92 4.65 -7.46
CA ASP A 72 15.20 3.94 -6.20
C ASP A 72 13.96 3.19 -5.70
N GLY A 73 12.77 3.76 -5.92
CA GLY A 73 11.52 3.09 -5.60
C GLY A 73 10.29 3.98 -5.63
N ILE A 74 9.12 3.35 -5.54
CA ILE A 74 7.82 4.02 -5.46
C ILE A 74 7.20 3.65 -4.11
N ASP A 75 6.95 4.66 -3.29
CA ASP A 75 6.29 4.51 -2.00
C ASP A 75 4.89 5.13 -2.10
N VAL A 76 3.86 4.34 -1.84
CA VAL A 76 2.48 4.79 -1.74
C VAL A 76 2.11 4.93 -0.27
N GLN A 77 1.74 6.13 0.14
CA GLN A 77 1.30 6.44 1.48
C GLN A 77 -0.22 6.66 1.50
N LEU A 78 -0.92 5.86 2.30
CA LEU A 78 -2.36 5.96 2.52
C LEU A 78 -2.60 6.49 3.92
N THR A 79 -3.24 7.67 4.01
CA THR A 79 -3.57 8.32 5.27
C THR A 79 -5.07 8.23 5.51
N ALA A 80 -5.49 7.47 6.51
CA ALA A 80 -6.88 7.41 6.94
C ALA A 80 -7.09 8.21 8.22
N LYS A 81 -8.16 8.99 8.29
CA LYS A 81 -8.55 9.72 9.51
C LYS A 81 -9.75 9.07 10.19
N GLN A 82 -9.82 9.22 11.51
CA GLN A 82 -10.99 8.88 12.32
C GLN A 82 -11.44 7.40 12.24
N LEU A 83 -10.50 6.45 12.15
CA LEU A 83 -10.77 5.03 12.33
C LEU A 83 -11.37 4.78 13.71
N ASN A 84 -12.45 4.00 13.75
CA ASN A 84 -13.00 3.54 15.01
C ASN A 84 -12.00 2.57 15.68
N SER A 85 -11.29 3.07 16.70
CA SER A 85 -10.27 2.31 17.41
C SER A 85 -10.85 1.40 18.50
N SER A 86 -12.15 1.52 18.79
CA SER A 86 -12.83 0.70 19.81
C SER A 86 -13.45 -0.58 19.27
N ASN A 87 -13.57 -0.71 17.94
CA ASN A 87 -14.03 -1.93 17.30
C ASN A 87 -12.83 -2.87 17.10
N ALA A 88 -12.62 -3.79 18.03
CA ALA A 88 -11.71 -4.93 17.89
C ALA A 88 -12.41 -6.17 17.30
N SER A 89 -13.58 -5.99 16.67
CA SER A 89 -14.32 -7.09 16.05
C SER A 89 -13.51 -7.71 14.91
N PRO A 90 -13.53 -9.04 14.74
CA PRO A 90 -12.91 -9.71 13.61
C PRO A 90 -13.41 -9.11 12.29
N GLY A 91 -12.47 -8.77 11.39
CA GLY A 91 -12.78 -8.13 10.10
C GLY A 91 -12.93 -6.60 10.17
N SER A 92 -12.76 -5.98 11.34
CA SER A 92 -12.57 -4.52 11.40
C SER A 92 -11.27 -4.10 10.73
N VAL A 93 -11.23 -2.89 10.14
CA VAL A 93 -10.02 -2.36 9.48
C VAL A 93 -8.80 -2.41 10.41
N MET A 94 -8.97 -2.12 11.71
CA MET A 94 -7.89 -2.19 12.68
C MET A 94 -7.40 -3.62 12.93
N ASP A 95 -8.29 -4.62 12.93
CA ASP A 95 -7.90 -6.03 13.04
C ASP A 95 -7.16 -6.50 11.79
N ILE A 96 -7.64 -6.12 10.60
CA ILE A 96 -7.00 -6.41 9.31
C ILE A 96 -5.59 -5.81 9.28
N LEU A 97 -5.43 -4.52 9.58
CA LEU A 97 -4.12 -3.85 9.61
C LEU A 97 -3.17 -4.47 10.63
N ARG A 98 -3.68 -4.86 11.82
CA ARG A 98 -2.90 -5.57 12.82
C ARG A 98 -2.40 -6.91 12.29
N LYS A 99 -3.27 -7.73 11.69
CA LYS A 99 -2.89 -9.01 11.08
C LYS A 99 -1.83 -8.80 10.00
N TRP A 100 -2.05 -7.83 9.13
CA TRP A 100 -1.13 -7.50 8.05
C TRP A 100 0.25 -7.10 8.57
N LEU A 101 0.35 -6.42 9.72
CA LEU A 101 1.63 -6.06 10.35
C LEU A 101 2.37 -7.25 10.96
N ILE A 102 1.65 -8.21 11.55
CA ILE A 102 2.27 -9.34 12.27
C ILE A 102 2.64 -10.48 11.33
N GLU A 103 1.82 -10.75 10.32
CA GLU A 103 1.97 -11.92 9.46
C GLU A 103 3.02 -11.72 8.34
N GLU A 104 3.64 -12.80 7.88
CA GLU A 104 4.71 -12.81 6.87
C GLU A 104 4.31 -12.03 5.63
N LYS A 105 5.10 -11.08 5.13
CA LYS A 105 4.69 -10.15 4.04
C LYS A 105 4.80 -10.74 2.64
N THR A 106 5.26 -11.98 2.52
CA THR A 106 5.56 -12.67 1.28
C THR A 106 5.01 -14.09 1.35
N LEU A 107 4.71 -14.66 0.20
CA LEU A 107 4.38 -16.09 0.05
C LEU A 107 5.28 -16.67 -1.05
N PRO A 108 5.42 -18.01 -1.17
CA PRO A 108 6.24 -18.61 -2.22
C PRO A 108 5.90 -18.09 -3.62
N ASP A 109 4.61 -17.91 -3.91
CA ASP A 109 4.19 -17.33 -5.18
C ASP A 109 4.39 -15.81 -5.18
N PHE A 110 4.22 -15.10 -4.06
CA PHE A 110 4.37 -13.64 -3.96
C PHE A 110 5.66 -13.23 -3.23
N ALA A 111 6.81 -13.58 -3.80
CA ALA A 111 8.11 -13.33 -3.17
C ALA A 111 8.52 -11.83 -3.20
N LYS A 112 8.02 -11.08 -4.19
CA LYS A 112 8.34 -9.64 -4.39
C LYS A 112 7.29 -8.69 -3.85
N GLY A 113 6.13 -9.17 -3.41
CA GLY A 113 5.07 -8.35 -2.86
C GLY A 113 3.73 -9.02 -3.04
N ARG A 114 2.90 -9.02 -1.99
CA ARG A 114 1.60 -9.69 -1.97
C ARG A 114 0.42 -8.73 -1.87
N PHE A 115 0.67 -7.43 -1.77
CA PHE A 115 -0.39 -6.44 -1.62
C PHE A 115 -0.74 -5.85 -2.97
N GLY A 116 -2.05 -5.69 -3.20
CA GLY A 116 -2.59 -5.02 -4.37
C GLY A 116 -3.28 -3.73 -4.01
N LEU A 117 -3.30 -2.81 -4.96
CA LEU A 117 -3.88 -1.48 -4.80
C LEU A 117 -4.72 -1.16 -6.04
N ARG A 118 -5.90 -0.62 -5.80
CA ARG A 118 -6.78 -0.03 -6.81
C ARG A 118 -7.16 1.38 -6.36
N LEU A 119 -6.84 2.35 -7.19
CA LEU A 119 -7.20 3.75 -7.08
C LEU A 119 -7.92 4.16 -8.37
N ASP A 120 -9.26 4.23 -8.36
CA ASP A 120 -9.99 4.57 -9.59
C ASP A 120 -9.68 6.00 -10.08
N ASP A 121 -9.33 6.91 -9.17
CA ASP A 121 -8.96 8.29 -9.50
C ASP A 121 -7.56 8.41 -10.12
N ILE A 122 -6.66 7.47 -9.80
CA ILE A 122 -5.26 7.48 -10.27
C ILE A 122 -4.81 6.06 -10.67
N PRO A 123 -5.39 5.48 -11.74
CA PRO A 123 -5.26 4.06 -12.06
C PRO A 123 -3.85 3.64 -12.48
N ILE A 124 -2.97 4.59 -12.80
CA ILE A 124 -1.56 4.32 -13.14
C ILE A 124 -0.78 3.67 -11.98
N PHE A 125 -1.29 3.78 -10.75
CA PHE A 125 -0.70 3.16 -9.56
C PHE A 125 -1.39 1.86 -9.16
N ASN A 126 -2.38 1.42 -9.95
CA ASN A 126 -3.04 0.15 -9.73
C ASN A 126 -2.04 -0.97 -9.95
N VAL A 127 -2.04 -1.91 -9.01
CA VAL A 127 -1.21 -3.09 -9.10
C VAL A 127 -2.03 -4.23 -8.53
N SER A 128 -2.33 -5.22 -9.37
CA SER A 128 -2.70 -6.55 -8.89
C SER A 128 -1.43 -7.38 -8.68
N PRO A 129 -1.11 -7.85 -7.45
CA PRO A 129 0.11 -8.59 -7.20
C PRO A 129 0.16 -9.84 -8.08
N GLN A 130 1.32 -10.07 -8.68
CA GLN A 130 1.58 -11.25 -9.50
C GLN A 130 2.72 -12.05 -8.92
N GLY A 131 2.45 -13.34 -8.84
CA GLY A 131 3.31 -14.29 -8.21
C GLY A 131 3.30 -15.60 -8.96
N SER A 132 4.29 -15.80 -9.83
CA SER A 132 4.49 -17.07 -10.51
C SER A 132 5.95 -17.16 -10.97
N PRO A 133 6.59 -18.33 -10.86
CA PRO A 133 7.98 -18.52 -11.27
C PRO A 133 8.23 -18.26 -12.77
N ASN A 134 7.18 -18.13 -13.59
CA ASN A 134 7.27 -17.94 -15.04
C ASN A 134 6.72 -16.58 -15.52
N THR A 135 6.27 -15.70 -14.61
CA THR A 135 5.82 -14.35 -14.96
C THR A 135 6.63 -13.32 -14.18
N PRO A 136 6.68 -12.06 -14.64
CA PRO A 136 7.25 -10.99 -13.84
C PRO A 136 6.57 -10.95 -12.47
N GLU A 137 7.33 -11.10 -11.40
CA GLU A 137 6.83 -11.02 -10.03
C GLU A 137 6.83 -9.55 -9.61
N PHE A 138 5.68 -9.05 -9.18
CA PHE A 138 5.52 -7.69 -8.71
C PHE A 138 4.36 -7.55 -7.75
N GLY A 139 4.42 -6.51 -6.93
CA GLY A 139 3.36 -6.16 -6.00
C GLY A 139 3.81 -5.10 -5.01
N TYR A 140 2.89 -4.70 -4.14
CA TYR A 140 3.25 -3.87 -3.01
C TYR A 140 3.71 -4.73 -1.82
N VAL A 141 4.64 -4.18 -1.05
CA VAL A 141 5.07 -4.70 0.25
C VAL A 141 4.65 -3.68 1.30
N PHE A 142 3.96 -4.14 2.33
CA PHE A 142 3.59 -3.30 3.46
C PHE A 142 4.83 -2.97 4.30
N ALA A 143 5.29 -1.71 4.22
CA ALA A 143 6.56 -1.28 4.79
C ALA A 143 6.40 -0.74 6.22
N ASN A 144 5.37 0.06 6.48
CA ASN A 144 5.18 0.70 7.77
C ASN A 144 3.70 1.05 8.02
N ALA A 145 3.30 1.06 9.28
CA ALA A 145 2.06 1.67 9.74
C ALA A 145 2.32 2.56 10.97
N ARG A 146 1.83 3.79 10.92
CA ARG A 146 1.84 4.71 12.04
C ARG A 146 0.41 4.97 12.50
N PHE A 147 0.13 4.66 13.77
CA PHE A 147 -1.14 4.97 14.41
C PHE A 147 -0.98 6.19 15.30
N THR A 148 -1.86 7.17 15.14
CA THR A 148 -1.90 8.39 15.94
C THR A 148 -3.25 8.47 16.62
N ARG A 149 -3.27 8.76 17.92
CA ARG A 149 -4.51 9.03 18.65
C ARG A 149 -4.73 10.54 18.72
N PRO A 150 -5.69 11.11 17.98
CA PRO A 150 -5.99 12.53 18.10
C PRO A 150 -6.54 12.87 19.49
N GLN A 151 -6.19 14.05 20.00
CA GLN A 151 -6.64 14.53 21.32
C GLN A 151 -8.15 14.89 21.31
N ASP A 152 -8.68 15.27 20.16
CA ASP A 152 -10.02 15.85 20.02
C ASP A 152 -11.15 14.78 19.95
N TRP A 153 -10.81 13.51 19.70
CA TRP A 153 -11.79 12.45 19.45
C TRP A 153 -11.50 11.20 20.28
N LYS A 154 -12.43 10.84 21.17
CA LYS A 154 -12.35 9.60 21.95
C LYS A 154 -12.65 8.39 21.06
N ASN A 155 -11.88 7.30 21.24
CA ASN A 155 -12.02 6.03 20.49
C ASN A 155 -11.82 6.15 18.97
N LYS A 156 -11.09 7.18 18.54
CA LYS A 156 -10.68 7.36 17.15
C LYS A 156 -9.16 7.28 17.04
N ALA A 157 -8.69 6.76 15.93
CA ALA A 157 -7.28 6.74 15.56
C ALA A 157 -7.12 7.22 14.12
N ASP A 158 -6.05 7.93 13.85
CA ASP A 158 -5.58 8.23 12.50
C ASP A 158 -4.49 7.22 12.17
N VAL A 159 -4.47 6.73 10.94
CA VAL A 159 -3.46 5.79 10.46
C VAL A 159 -2.76 6.33 9.23
N ILE A 160 -1.46 6.10 9.16
CA ILE A 160 -0.66 6.33 7.97
C ILE A 160 0.00 5.00 7.62
N LEU A 161 -0.33 4.48 6.46
CA LEU A 161 0.16 3.22 5.93
C LEU A 161 1.11 3.52 4.78
N THR A 162 2.27 2.88 4.77
CA THR A 162 3.24 3.01 3.68
C THR A 162 3.43 1.66 3.00
N PHE A 163 3.16 1.62 1.70
CA PHE A 163 3.36 0.49 0.83
C PHE A 163 4.48 0.81 -0.15
N ARG A 164 5.41 -0.12 -0.34
CA ARG A 164 6.51 0.03 -1.28
C ARG A 164 6.30 -0.90 -2.46
N PHE A 165 6.33 -0.36 -3.67
CA PHE A 165 6.33 -1.18 -4.87
C PHE A 165 7.62 -1.99 -4.94
N SER A 166 7.51 -3.27 -5.28
CA SER A 166 8.65 -4.17 -5.39
C SER A 166 8.40 -5.22 -6.47
N GLY A 167 9.48 -5.60 -7.16
CA GLY A 167 9.44 -6.51 -8.29
C GLY A 167 9.62 -5.79 -9.62
N ASP A 168 9.06 -6.38 -10.68
CA ASP A 168 9.20 -5.88 -12.05
C ASP A 168 8.35 -4.61 -12.28
N PRO A 169 8.94 -3.52 -12.84
CA PRO A 169 8.24 -2.26 -13.08
C PRO A 169 7.08 -2.35 -14.09
N THR A 170 7.00 -3.41 -14.90
CA THR A 170 5.89 -3.64 -15.84
C THR A 170 4.54 -3.85 -15.16
N GLY A 171 4.53 -4.13 -13.85
CA GLY A 171 3.32 -4.29 -13.06
C GLY A 171 2.62 -2.99 -12.63
N LEU A 172 3.15 -1.82 -12.96
CA LEU A 172 2.52 -0.54 -12.63
C LEU A 172 1.41 -0.20 -13.63
N GLY A 173 0.19 0.05 -13.12
CA GLY A 173 -0.97 0.41 -13.93
C GLY A 173 -1.73 -0.80 -14.49
N THR A 174 -1.57 -1.97 -13.86
CA THR A 174 -2.21 -3.25 -14.26
C THR A 174 -3.29 -3.69 -13.27
#